data_AF-A0AA50SV34-F1
#
_entry.id   AF-A0AA50SV34-F1
#
_cell.length_a   1.000
_cell.length_b   1.000
_cell.length_c   1.000
_cell.angle_alpha   90.00
_cell.angle_beta   90.00
_cell.angle_gamma   90.00
#
_symmetry.space_group_name_H-M   'P 1'
#
loop_
_entity.id
_entity.type
_entity.pdbx_description
1 polymer ?
#
loop_
_entity_poly.entity_id
_entity_poly.type
_entity_poly.pdbx_seq_one_letter_code
_entity_poly.pdbx_strand_id
1 'polypeptide(L)'
;DWFNLQIPDSPEVNQATKNALPSDRVLETIKSQLHVEISVQTEDGDEMVLELWTLELDETQFDTSLKAMNTVYFRMGILLKSLITITRITPAY
;
A
#
# COMPACT_ATOMS: atom_id res chain seq x y z
N ASP A 1 -6.99 -1.20 16.13
CA ASP A 1 -7.32 -0.54 14.85
C ASP A 1 -6.39 0.62 14.59
N TRP A 2 -5.66 0.56 13.47
CA TRP A 2 -4.76 1.61 13.03
C TRP A 2 -5.51 2.63 12.17
N PHE A 3 -5.10 3.89 12.25
CA PHE A 3 -5.63 5.02 11.47
C PHE A 3 -7.14 5.25 11.62
N ASN A 4 -7.75 4.80 12.73
CA ASN A 4 -9.19 4.83 12.99
C ASN A 4 -10.01 4.11 11.89
N LEU A 5 -9.44 3.03 11.34
CA LEU A 5 -10.07 2.18 10.34
C LEU A 5 -10.12 0.74 10.83
N GLN A 6 -11.26 0.09 10.64
CA GLN A 6 -11.45 -1.33 10.92
C GLN A 6 -11.26 -2.11 9.61
N ILE A 7 -10.03 -2.53 9.36
CA ILE A 7 -9.68 -3.35 8.19
C ILE A 7 -9.24 -4.71 8.74
N PRO A 8 -9.99 -5.80 8.50
CA PRO A 8 -9.60 -7.12 8.95
C PRO A 8 -8.38 -7.60 8.16
N ASP A 9 -7.42 -8.16 8.87
CA ASP A 9 -6.20 -8.70 8.28
C ASP A 9 -6.44 -10.09 7.68
N SER A 10 -5.88 -10.35 6.50
CA SER A 10 -5.76 -11.70 5.94
C SER A 10 -4.40 -12.31 6.33
N PRO A 11 -4.34 -13.51 6.94
CA PRO A 11 -3.08 -14.16 7.29
C PRO A 11 -2.14 -14.37 6.11
N GLU A 12 -2.69 -14.73 4.95
CA GLU A 12 -1.92 -15.00 3.73
C GLU A 12 -1.30 -13.72 3.17
N VAL A 13 -2.09 -12.64 3.09
CA VAL A 13 -1.61 -11.32 2.67
C VAL A 13 -0.56 -10.79 3.63
N ASN A 14 -0.77 -10.96 4.94
CA ASN A 14 0.21 -10.57 5.96
C ASN A 14 1.53 -11.34 5.82
N GLN A 15 1.49 -12.63 5.51
CA GLN A 15 2.70 -13.41 5.30
C GLN A 15 3.45 -12.97 4.04
N ALA A 16 2.73 -12.79 2.92
CA ALA A 16 3.31 -12.26 1.69
C ALA A 16 3.93 -10.87 1.91
N THR A 17 3.23 -10.01 2.65
CA THR A 17 3.69 -8.66 3.00
C THR A 17 4.96 -8.72 3.85
N LYS A 18 5.05 -9.58 4.87
CA LYS A 18 6.26 -9.74 5.68
C LYS A 18 7.45 -10.26 4.87
N ASN A 19 7.20 -11.09 3.87
CA ASN A 19 8.25 -11.60 2.98
C ASN A 19 8.76 -10.49 2.04
N ALA A 20 7.87 -9.68 1.48
CA ALA A 20 8.21 -8.56 0.60
C ALA A 20 8.75 -7.33 1.36
N LEU A 21 8.32 -7.15 2.61
CA LEU A 21 8.64 -6.01 3.48
C LEU A 21 9.16 -6.49 4.85
N PRO A 22 10.41 -7.00 4.92
CA PRO A 22 11.01 -7.44 6.18
C PRO A 22 11.09 -6.30 7.21
N SER A 23 10.74 -6.58 8.47
CA SER A 23 10.61 -5.57 9.53
C SER A 23 11.86 -4.72 9.76
N ASP A 24 13.05 -5.28 9.52
CA ASP A 24 14.34 -4.62 9.66
C ASP A 24 14.71 -3.73 8.45
N ARG A 25 13.97 -3.82 7.34
CA ARG A 25 14.23 -3.12 6.08
C ARG A 25 13.04 -2.35 5.52
N VAL A 26 11.95 -2.21 6.29
CA VAL A 26 10.71 -1.53 5.86
C VAL A 26 10.97 -0.20 5.14
N LEU A 27 11.79 0.67 5.73
CA LEU A 27 12.04 1.99 5.16
C LEU A 27 12.86 1.92 3.86
N GLU A 28 13.86 1.03 3.79
CA GLU A 28 14.65 0.83 2.58
C GLU A 28 13.78 0.30 1.44
N THR A 29 12.91 -0.67 1.72
CA THR A 29 12.01 -1.24 0.73
C THR A 29 10.98 -0.23 0.22
N ILE A 30 10.39 0.60 1.11
CA ILE A 30 9.44 1.63 0.67
C ILE A 30 10.16 2.71 -0.16
N LYS A 31 11.41 3.06 0.19
CA LYS A 31 12.24 3.96 -0.62
C LYS A 31 12.59 3.39 -1.98
N SER A 32 12.74 2.06 -2.08
CA SER A 32 12.89 1.36 -3.37
C SER A 32 11.57 1.09 -4.09
N GLN A 33 10.48 1.73 -3.66
CA GLN A 33 9.10 1.53 -4.10
C GLN A 33 8.55 0.15 -3.70
N LEU A 34 7.40 0.16 -3.01
CA LEU A 34 6.61 -1.05 -2.77
C LEU A 34 5.53 -1.14 -3.84
N HIS A 35 5.50 -2.25 -4.57
CA HIS A 35 4.50 -2.52 -5.59
C HIS A 35 3.53 -3.61 -5.16
N VAL A 36 2.25 -3.44 -5.52
CA VAL A 36 1.23 -4.48 -5.49
C VAL A 36 0.70 -4.61 -6.90
N GLU A 37 0.98 -5.75 -7.53
CA GLU A 37 0.51 -6.08 -8.87
C GLU A 37 -0.79 -6.87 -8.78
N ILE A 38 -1.77 -6.51 -9.61
CA ILE A 38 -3.00 -7.25 -9.81
C ILE A 38 -2.95 -7.83 -11.22
N SER A 39 -2.83 -9.15 -11.33
CA SER A 39 -2.83 -9.88 -12.59
C SER A 39 -4.02 -10.82 -12.70
N VAL A 40 -4.38 -11.15 -13.94
CA VAL A 40 -5.32 -12.24 -14.26
C VAL A 40 -4.57 -13.31 -15.03
N GLN A 41 -4.78 -14.57 -14.64
CA GLN A 41 -4.26 -15.73 -15.37
C GLN A 41 -5.43 -16.47 -16.03
N THR A 42 -5.28 -16.77 -17.31
CA THR A 42 -6.24 -17.56 -18.10
C THR A 42 -6.04 -19.06 -17.89
N GLU A 43 -7.04 -19.87 -18.25
CA GLU A 43 -6.95 -21.34 -18.14
C GLU A 43 -5.81 -21.94 -18.98
N ASP A 44 -5.49 -21.29 -20.10
CA ASP A 44 -4.39 -21.70 -20.99
C ASP A 44 -3.00 -21.24 -20.48
N GLY A 45 -2.96 -20.57 -19.34
CA GLY A 45 -1.74 -20.17 -18.64
C GLY A 45 -1.23 -18.76 -18.94
N ASP A 46 -1.85 -18.04 -19.89
CA ASP A 46 -1.49 -16.66 -20.19
C ASP A 46 -1.80 -15.75 -19.00
N GLU A 47 -0.86 -14.89 -18.64
CA GLU A 47 -0.98 -13.91 -17.56
C GLU A 47 -1.00 -12.48 -18.13
N MET A 48 -1.88 -11.65 -17.58
CA MET A 48 -1.96 -10.23 -17.92
C MET A 48 -2.03 -9.38 -16.66
N VAL A 49 -1.10 -8.43 -16.54
CA VAL A 49 -1.13 -7.40 -15.49
C VAL A 49 -2.25 -6.41 -15.80
N LEU A 50 -3.19 -6.27 -14.87
CA LEU A 50 -4.31 -5.35 -14.96
C LEU A 50 -3.99 -4.01 -14.29
N GLU A 51 -3.34 -4.07 -13.12
CA GLU A 51 -3.03 -2.89 -12.31
C GLU A 51 -1.67 -3.04 -11.61
N LEU A 52 -0.98 -1.92 -11.45
CA LEU A 52 0.24 -1.81 -10.65
C LEU A 52 0.08 -0.65 -9.66
N TRP A 53 -0.11 -0.99 -8.38
CA TRP A 53 -0.21 -0.03 -7.30
C TRP A 53 1.16 0.22 -6.69
N THR A 54 1.55 1.48 -6.55
CA THR A 54 2.88 1.85 -6.04
C THR A 54 2.75 2.70 -4.78
N LEU A 55 3.44 2.31 -3.72
CA LEU A 55 3.68 3.11 -2.53
C LEU A 55 5.15 3.54 -2.51
N GLU A 56 5.38 4.84 -2.50
CA GLU A 56 6.72 5.43 -2.46
C GLU A 56 6.77 6.61 -1.49
N LEU A 57 7.99 6.98 -1.10
CA LEU A 57 8.27 8.19 -0.32
C LEU A 57 9.04 9.17 -1.21
N ASP A 58 8.47 10.35 -1.44
CA ASP A 58 9.16 11.44 -2.12
C ASP A 58 10.20 12.06 -1.19
N GLU A 59 11.49 11.79 -1.47
CA GLU A 59 12.59 12.33 -0.68
C GLU A 59 12.94 13.79 -1.04
N THR A 60 12.35 14.35 -2.09
CA THR A 60 12.61 15.73 -2.52
C THR A 60 11.77 16.75 -1.74
N GLN A 61 10.66 16.30 -1.14
CA GLN A 61 9.71 17.15 -0.43
C GLN A 61 9.54 16.73 1.03
N PHE A 62 10.38 17.29 1.92
CA PHE A 62 10.27 17.08 3.36
C PHE A 62 9.77 18.34 4.09
N ASP A 63 8.59 18.26 4.69
CA ASP A 63 8.09 19.29 5.60
C ASP A 63 8.53 18.99 7.04
N THR A 64 9.64 19.60 7.45
CA THR A 64 10.20 19.48 8.81
C THR A 64 9.45 20.34 9.84
N SER A 65 8.49 21.16 9.42
CA SER A 65 7.65 21.96 10.34
C SER A 65 6.55 21.12 10.99
N LEU A 66 6.16 20.01 10.36
CA LEU A 66 5.20 19.04 10.88
C LEU A 66 5.83 18.19 12.01
N LYS A 67 5.75 18.69 13.23
CA LYS A 67 6.25 17.99 14.43
C LYS A 67 5.22 17.08 15.11
N ALA A 68 3.98 17.06 14.62
CA ALA A 68 2.88 16.36 15.26
C ALA A 68 2.63 14.98 14.61
N MET A 69 3.03 13.92 15.31
CA MET A 69 2.72 12.53 14.95
C MET A 69 1.21 12.32 14.67
N ASN A 70 0.35 13.04 15.39
CA ASN A 70 -1.10 13.02 15.18
C ASN A 70 -1.52 13.49 13.78
N THR A 71 -0.84 14.48 13.21
CA THR A 71 -1.15 14.96 11.86
C THR A 71 -0.81 13.92 10.80
N VAL A 72 0.33 13.25 10.93
CA VAL A 72 0.72 12.15 10.03
C VAL A 72 -0.29 11.01 10.13
N TYR A 73 -0.62 10.58 11.35
CA TYR A 73 -1.61 9.52 11.58
C TYR A 73 -2.97 9.84 10.95
N PHE A 74 -3.46 11.07 11.11
CA PHE A 74 -4.72 11.50 10.50
C PHE A 74 -4.67 11.52 8.96
N ARG A 75 -3.58 12.06 8.39
CA ARG A 75 -3.38 12.09 6.93
C ARG A 75 -3.27 10.69 6.33
N MET A 76 -2.59 9.75 7.00
CA MET A 76 -2.56 8.34 6.61
C MET A 76 -3.95 7.71 6.64
N GLY A 77 -4.79 8.04 7.64
CA GLY A 77 -6.18 7.60 7.67
C GLY A 77 -7.02 8.12 6.51
N ILE A 78 -6.79 9.35 6.06
CA ILE A 78 -7.43 9.89 4.84
C ILE A 78 -6.93 9.13 3.61
N LEU A 79 -5.61 8.95 3.47
CA LEU A 79 -5.00 8.23 2.35
C LEU A 79 -5.59 6.82 2.20
N LEU A 80 -5.73 6.08 3.30
CA LEU A 80 -6.32 4.74 3.29
C LEU A 80 -7.81 4.74 2.90
N LYS A 81 -8.59 5.73 3.34
CA LYS A 81 -9.99 5.90 2.92
C LYS A 81 -10.10 6.20 1.42
N SER A 82 -9.22 7.06 0.91
CA SER A 82 -9.12 7.32 -0.53
C SER A 82 -8.76 6.03 -1.28
N LEU A 83 -7.78 5.27 -0.81
CA LEU A 83 -7.40 4.00 -1.43
C LEU A 83 -8.57 3.01 -1.49
N ILE A 84 -9.31 2.81 -0.39
CA ILE A 84 -10.51 1.95 -0.35
C ILE A 84 -11.57 2.40 -1.36
N THR A 85 -11.67 3.71 -1.61
CA THR A 85 -12.62 4.26 -2.58
C THR A 85 -12.16 4.02 -4.01
N ILE A 86 -10.88 4.25 -4.31
CA ILE A 86 -10.35 4.09 -5.68
C ILE A 86 -10.36 2.62 -6.10
N THR A 87 -10.04 1.68 -5.21
CA THR A 87 -10.05 0.24 -5.53
C THR A 87 -11.43 -0.33 -5.88
N ARG A 88 -12.50 0.47 -5.79
CA ARG A 88 -13.87 0.08 -6.19
C ARG A 88 -14.32 0.68 -7.52
N ILE A 89 -13.52 1.53 -8.13
CA ILE A 89 -13.87 2.23 -9.37
C ILE A 89 -12.91 1.91 -10.52
N THR A 90 -11.84 1.16 -10.26
CA THR A 90 -10.93 0.72 -11.31
C THR A 90 -11.55 -0.47 -12.07
N PRO A 91 -11.25 -0.66 -13.36
CA PRO A 91 -11.87 -1.72 -14.16
C PRO A 91 -11.59 -3.15 -13.69
N ALA A 92 -10.54 -3.39 -12.87
CA ALA A 92 -10.24 -4.71 -12.35
C ALA A 92 -11.10 -5.11 -11.13
N TYR A 93 -11.91 -4.18 -10.59
CA TYR A 93 -12.87 -4.43 -9.52
C TYR A 93 -14.16 -5.09 -10.02
#